data_AF-A0A821S260-F1
#
_entry.id   AF-A0A821S260-F1
#
_cell.length_a   1.000
_cell.length_b   1.000
_cell.length_c   1.000
_cell.angle_alpha   90.00
_cell.angle_beta   90.00
_cell.angle_gamma   90.00
#
_symmetry.space_group_name_H-M   'P 1'
#
loop_
_entity.id
_entity.type
_entity.pdbx_description
1 polymer ?
#
loop_
_entity_poly.entity_id
_entity_poly.type
_entity_poly.pdbx_seq_one_letter_code
_entity_poly.pdbx_strand_id
1 'polypeptide(L)'
;MHLLLHFVDYIHQLYLHEIDYGQHGDSDKMKKLLETANLNIHSKLENSVQELIKMIFNVENMQQALLSFDIDLNKMPLGKLSKNQLDKAYQILSELQTLITSGVTTSKTAIIDASNRFYT
;
A
#
# COMPACT_ATOMS: atom_id res chain seq x y z
N MET A 1 24.25 -33.56 -2.92
CA MET A 1 24.40 -32.83 -4.19
C MET A 1 23.03 -32.24 -4.53
N HIS A 2 22.69 -31.11 -3.90
CA HIS A 2 21.39 -30.45 -4.06
C HIS A 2 21.41 -29.67 -5.37
N LEU A 3 20.53 -30.08 -6.29
CA LEU A 3 20.39 -29.47 -7.61
C LEU A 3 19.75 -28.09 -7.45
N LEU A 4 20.55 -27.06 -7.69
CA LEU A 4 20.12 -25.70 -7.99
C LEU A 4 19.21 -25.75 -9.24
N LEU A 5 17.90 -25.68 -9.03
CA LEU A 5 16.96 -25.33 -10.09
C LEU A 5 17.05 -23.82 -10.29
N HIS A 6 17.95 -23.44 -11.19
CA HIS A 6 17.90 -22.16 -11.90
C HIS A 6 16.50 -21.97 -12.48
N PHE A 7 15.78 -20.97 -11.95
CA PHE A 7 14.52 -20.53 -12.50
C PHE A 7 14.84 -19.73 -13.77
N VAL A 8 14.63 -20.37 -14.92
CA VAL A 8 14.73 -19.73 -16.23
C VAL A 8 13.50 -18.85 -16.40
N ASP A 9 13.74 -17.58 -16.69
CA ASP A 9 12.76 -16.56 -17.04
C ASP A 9 11.77 -17.07 -18.10
N TYR A 10 10.54 -17.38 -17.68
CA TYR A 10 9.43 -17.59 -18.60
C TYR A 10 8.50 -16.39 -18.53
N ILE A 11 8.51 -15.64 -19.62
CA ILE A 11 7.69 -14.47 -19.93
C ILE A 11 6.21 -14.76 -19.60
N HIS A 12 5.58 -13.84 -18.86
CA HIS A 12 4.24 -13.89 -18.23
C HIS A 12 4.11 -14.64 -16.88
N GLN A 13 5.06 -14.43 -15.97
CA GLN A 13 4.90 -14.82 -14.58
C GLN A 13 4.09 -13.74 -13.83
N LEU A 14 2.91 -14.10 -13.31
CA LEU A 14 2.18 -13.25 -12.36
C LEU A 14 3.10 -12.98 -11.16
N TYR A 15 3.38 -11.71 -10.89
CA TYR A 15 4.08 -11.32 -9.67
C TYR A 15 3.13 -11.51 -8.48
N LEU A 16 3.49 -12.44 -7.60
CA LEU A 16 2.75 -12.73 -6.39
C LEU A 16 2.96 -11.59 -5.40
N HIS A 17 1.89 -10.85 -5.16
CA HIS A 17 1.83 -9.82 -4.13
C HIS A 17 1.51 -10.46 -2.78
N GLU A 18 2.38 -10.21 -1.80
CA GLU A 18 2.09 -10.53 -0.41
C GLU A 18 1.09 -9.50 0.12
N ILE A 19 -0.20 -9.80 0.00
CA ILE A 19 -1.26 -8.98 0.60
C ILE A 19 -1.33 -9.36 2.08
N ASP A 20 -0.98 -8.44 2.97
CA ASP A 20 -1.13 -8.63 4.41
C ASP A 20 -2.61 -8.41 4.77
N TYR A 21 -3.33 -9.51 5.03
CA TYR A 21 -4.70 -9.45 5.54
C TYR A 21 -4.68 -9.19 7.05
N GLY A 22 -4.16 -8.04 7.45
CA GLY A 22 -4.42 -7.49 8.78
C GLY A 22 -5.93 -7.36 8.97
N GLN A 23 -6.47 -7.96 10.03
CA GLN A 23 -7.91 -8.01 10.30
C GLN A 23 -8.52 -6.60 10.43
N HIS A 24 -9.02 -6.06 9.33
CA HIS A 24 -9.81 -4.82 9.30
C HIS A 24 -11.30 -5.11 9.06
N GLY A 25 -11.75 -6.32 9.41
CA GLY A 25 -13.16 -6.74 9.32
C GLY A 25 -14.00 -6.38 10.56
N ASP A 26 -13.40 -5.71 11.56
CA ASP A 26 -14.06 -5.44 12.84
C ASP A 26 -14.75 -4.08 12.91
N SER A 27 -14.41 -3.12 12.04
CA SER A 27 -15.06 -1.79 12.04
C SER A 27 -16.54 -1.86 11.63
N ASP A 28 -16.85 -2.58 10.54
CA ASP A 28 -18.23 -2.74 10.06
C ASP A 28 -19.08 -3.59 11.01
N LYS A 29 -18.47 -4.61 11.63
CA LYS A 29 -19.11 -5.42 12.67
C LYS A 29 -19.41 -4.58 13.90
N MET A 30 -18.46 -3.79 14.36
CA MET A 30 -18.63 -2.92 15.52
C MET A 30 -19.71 -1.86 15.27
N LYS A 31 -19.72 -1.23 14.10
CA LYS A 31 -20.74 -0.24 13.72
C LYS A 31 -22.15 -0.86 13.73
N LYS A 32 -22.29 -2.05 13.14
CA LYS A 32 -23.54 -2.81 13.14
C LYS A 32 -23.98 -3.23 14.55
N LEU A 33 -23.04 -3.61 15.42
CA LEU A 33 -23.32 -3.96 16.82
C LEU A 33 -23.78 -2.73 17.63
N LEU A 34 -23.15 -1.57 17.42
CA LEU A 34 -23.54 -0.32 18.08
C LEU A 34 -24.94 0.16 17.65
N GLU A 35 -25.26 0.02 16.35
CA GLU A 35 -26.59 0.31 15.80
C GLU A 35 -27.65 -0.67 16.31
N THR A 36 -27.35 -1.96 16.38
CA THR A 36 -28.30 -3.00 16.85
C THR A 36 -28.56 -2.89 18.37
N ALA A 37 -27.56 -2.45 19.14
CA ALA A 37 -27.65 -2.38 20.59
C ALA A 37 -28.20 -1.04 21.13
N ASN A 38 -28.52 -0.06 20.27
CA ASN A 38 -28.93 1.30 20.66
C ASN A 38 -28.00 1.94 21.72
N LEU A 39 -26.70 1.58 21.71
CA LEU A 39 -25.73 2.08 22.68
C LEU A 39 -25.23 3.44 22.21
N ASN A 40 -25.84 4.51 22.73
CA ASN A 40 -25.34 5.87 22.52
C ASN A 40 -24.14 6.11 23.44
N ILE A 41 -22.97 5.60 23.03
CA ILE A 41 -21.72 5.80 23.75
C ILE A 41 -21.21 7.21 23.42
N HIS A 42 -21.41 8.14 24.35
CA HIS A 42 -20.87 9.48 24.25
C HIS A 42 -19.36 9.48 24.55
N SER A 43 -18.58 10.10 23.66
CA SER A 43 -17.16 10.33 23.91
C SER A 43 -16.97 11.27 25.09
N LYS A 44 -15.98 10.97 25.94
CA LYS A 44 -15.58 11.82 27.06
C LYS A 44 -14.55 12.90 26.67
N LEU A 45 -14.13 12.91 25.41
CA LEU A 45 -13.15 13.89 24.89
C LEU A 45 -13.83 15.22 24.57
N GLU A 46 -13.08 16.31 24.65
CA GLU A 46 -13.56 17.61 24.19
C GLU A 46 -13.88 17.60 22.68
N ASN A 47 -14.83 18.42 22.26
CA ASN A 47 -15.28 18.46 20.86
C ASN A 47 -14.12 18.73 19.89
N SER A 48 -13.20 19.64 20.25
CA SER A 48 -12.00 19.96 19.45
C SER A 48 -11.13 18.71 19.21
N VAL A 49 -10.95 17.88 20.23
CA VAL A 49 -10.18 16.63 20.13
C VAL A 49 -10.94 15.59 19.31
N GLN A 50 -12.26 15.50 19.47
CA GLN A 50 -13.08 14.60 18.66
C GLN A 50 -13.04 14.98 17.18
N GLU A 51 -13.12 16.26 16.86
CA GLU A 51 -13.02 16.78 15.49
C GLU A 51 -11.64 16.49 14.89
N LEU A 52 -10.57 16.70 15.65
CA LEU A 52 -9.21 16.36 15.23
C LEU A 52 -9.06 14.87 14.92
N ILE A 53 -9.56 13.99 15.80
CA ILE A 53 -9.52 12.54 15.59
C ILE A 53 -10.32 12.16 14.34
N LYS A 54 -11.54 12.69 14.17
CA LYS A 54 -12.37 12.45 12.97
C LYS A 54 -11.67 12.91 11.70
N MET A 55 -10.95 14.02 11.75
CA MET A 55 -10.19 14.54 10.61
C MET A 55 -8.99 13.64 10.26
N ILE A 56 -8.21 13.21 11.25
CA ILE A 56 -7.03 12.35 11.06
C ILE A 56 -7.43 10.96 10.55
N PHE A 57 -8.51 10.38 11.10
CA PHE A 57 -8.97 9.02 10.79
C PHE A 57 -10.11 8.98 9.76
N ASN A 58 -10.23 9.99 8.90
CA ASN A 58 -11.22 9.99 7.83
C ASN A 58 -10.75 9.10 6.66
N VAL A 59 -11.29 7.88 6.58
CA VAL A 59 -10.95 6.90 5.53
C VAL A 59 -11.27 7.42 4.13
N GLU A 60 -12.35 8.18 3.95
CA GLU A 60 -12.72 8.74 2.64
C GLU A 60 -11.65 9.73 2.17
N ASN A 61 -11.18 10.62 3.05
CA ASN A 61 -10.09 11.54 2.73
C ASN A 61 -8.79 10.79 2.40
N MET A 62 -8.49 9.70 3.11
CA MET A 62 -7.33 8.85 2.80
C MET A 62 -7.46 8.19 1.43
N GLN A 63 -8.64 7.69 1.07
CA GLN A 63 -8.92 7.12 -0.25
C GLN A 63 -8.77 8.16 -1.36
N GLN A 64 -9.33 9.36 -1.18
CA GLN A 64 -9.21 10.45 -2.16
C GLN A 64 -7.75 10.86 -2.37
N ALA A 65 -6.95 10.92 -1.30
CA ALA A 65 -5.52 11.20 -1.42
C ALA A 65 -4.79 10.13 -2.25
N LEU A 66 -5.08 8.84 -2.02
CA LEU A 66 -4.48 7.76 -2.83
C LEU A 66 -4.90 7.83 -4.30
N LEU A 67 -6.17 8.14 -4.58
CA LEU A 67 -6.63 8.36 -5.95
C LEU A 67 -5.89 9.51 -6.64
N SER A 68 -5.57 10.58 -5.90
CA SER A 68 -4.78 11.71 -6.45
C SER A 68 -3.32 11.35 -6.79
N PHE A 69 -2.82 10.23 -6.29
CA PHE A 69 -1.51 9.66 -6.64
C PHE A 69 -1.61 8.55 -7.70
N ASP A 70 -2.75 8.43 -8.39
CA ASP A 70 -3.03 7.39 -9.39
C ASP A 70 -2.90 5.95 -8.85
N ILE A 71 -3.17 5.76 -7.55
CA ILE A 71 -3.16 4.44 -6.91
C ILE A 71 -4.52 3.77 -7.11
N ASP A 72 -4.50 2.57 -7.69
CA ASP A 72 -5.69 1.73 -7.85
C ASP A 72 -6.12 1.12 -6.50
N LEU A 73 -7.16 1.69 -5.90
CA LEU A 73 -7.73 1.24 -4.63
C LEU A 73 -8.30 -0.19 -4.69
N ASN A 74 -8.62 -0.72 -5.86
CA ASN A 74 -9.09 -2.11 -5.99
C ASN A 74 -7.93 -3.11 -5.85
N LYS A 75 -6.74 -2.73 -6.34
CA LYS A 75 -5.51 -3.54 -6.25
C LYS A 75 -4.79 -3.33 -4.92
N MET A 76 -4.79 -2.10 -4.41
CA MET A 76 -4.12 -1.69 -3.17
C MET A 76 -5.12 -1.03 -2.20
N PRO A 77 -6.01 -1.82 -1.58
CA PRO A 77 -6.93 -1.29 -0.58
C PRO A 77 -6.16 -0.84 0.67
N LEU A 78 -6.63 0.27 1.26
CA LEU A 78 -6.09 0.82 2.51
C LEU A 78 -5.98 -0.28 3.59
N GLY A 79 -4.77 -0.46 4.12
CA GLY A 79 -4.49 -1.41 5.19
C GLY A 79 -4.10 -2.82 4.75
N LYS A 80 -4.02 -3.12 3.45
CA LYS A 80 -3.52 -4.43 2.96
C LYS A 80 -2.18 -4.39 2.23
N LEU A 81 -1.51 -3.23 2.23
CA LEU A 81 -0.15 -3.11 1.74
C LEU A 81 0.82 -3.72 2.76
N SER A 82 1.54 -4.78 2.36
CA SER A 82 2.56 -5.39 3.22
C SER A 82 3.76 -4.45 3.40
N LYS A 83 4.30 -4.41 4.63
CA LYS A 83 5.55 -3.69 4.93
C LYS A 83 6.69 -4.13 4.00
N ASN A 84 6.80 -5.43 3.73
CA ASN A 84 7.83 -5.96 2.82
C ASN A 84 7.68 -5.40 1.40
N GLN A 85 6.45 -5.20 0.93
CA GLN A 85 6.18 -4.64 -0.39
C GLN A 85 6.56 -3.16 -0.44
N LEU A 86 6.26 -2.42 0.63
CA LEU A 86 6.68 -1.03 0.78
C LEU A 86 8.22 -0.90 0.78
N ASP A 87 8.91 -1.75 1.55
CA ASP A 87 10.38 -1.75 1.61
C ASP A 87 10.99 -2.06 0.22
N LYS A 88 10.46 -3.04 -0.51
CA LYS A 88 10.88 -3.34 -1.89
C LYS A 88 10.67 -2.15 -2.83
N ALA A 89 9.50 -1.52 -2.78
CA ALA A 89 9.20 -0.35 -3.60
C ALA A 89 10.18 0.81 -3.31
N TYR A 90 10.51 1.07 -2.04
CA TYR A 90 11.51 2.07 -1.67
C TYR A 90 12.91 1.77 -2.21
N GLN A 91 13.33 0.50 -2.21
CA GLN A 91 14.62 0.11 -2.81
C GLN A 91 14.65 0.39 -4.32
N ILE A 92 13.57 0.06 -5.03
CA ILE A 92 13.45 0.32 -6.48
C ILE A 92 13.48 1.83 -6.77
N LEU A 93 12.79 2.66 -5.97
CA LEU A 93 12.83 4.11 -6.14
C LEU A 93 14.22 4.70 -5.85
N SER A 94 14.95 4.14 -4.87
CA SER A 94 16.33 4.54 -4.56
C SER A 94 17.30 4.17 -5.68
N GLU A 95 17.10 3.01 -6.29
CA GLU A 95 17.82 2.57 -7.50
C GLU A 95 17.56 3.53 -8.66
N LEU A 96 16.29 3.86 -8.95
CA LEU A 96 15.89 4.83 -9.97
C LEU A 96 16.51 6.21 -9.74
N GLN A 97 16.48 6.71 -8.50
CA GLN A 97 17.11 7.99 -8.15
C GLN A 97 18.61 7.99 -8.48
N THR A 98 19.30 6.90 -8.17
CA THR A 98 20.74 6.74 -8.44
C THR A 98 21.01 6.68 -9.95
N LEU A 99 20.21 5.92 -10.70
CA LEU A 99 20.33 5.83 -12.17
C LEU A 99 20.15 7.20 -12.84
N ILE A 100 19.19 8.00 -12.38
CA ILE A 100 18.91 9.33 -12.92
C ILE A 100 20.01 10.34 -12.55
N THR A 101 20.52 10.29 -11.32
CA THR A 101 21.46 11.30 -10.80
C THR A 101 22.91 11.05 -11.22
N SER A 102 23.28 9.79 -11.50
CA SER A 102 24.69 9.39 -11.68
C SER A 102 25.36 9.89 -12.96
N GLY A 103 24.66 10.54 -13.89
CA GLY A 103 25.24 11.25 -15.04
C GLY A 103 25.99 10.38 -16.07
N VAL A 104 26.23 9.10 -15.77
CA VAL A 104 26.65 8.08 -16.72
C VAL A 104 25.51 7.88 -17.69
N THR A 105 25.78 7.87 -19.00
CA THR A 105 24.80 7.60 -20.08
C THR A 105 23.78 6.56 -19.64
N THR A 106 22.66 7.03 -19.10
CA THR A 106 21.81 6.17 -18.29
C THR A 106 21.22 5.16 -19.24
N SER A 107 21.45 3.87 -18.99
CA SER A 107 20.88 2.83 -19.82
C SER A 107 19.38 2.98 -19.77
N LYS A 108 18.78 3.47 -20.85
CA LYS A 108 17.33 3.65 -20.98
C LYS A 108 16.60 2.35 -20.63
N THR A 109 17.22 1.22 -20.95
CA THR A 109 16.77 -0.13 -20.59
C THR A 109 16.70 -0.34 -19.07
N ALA A 110 17.69 0.13 -18.30
CA ALA A 110 17.69 -0.01 -16.84
C ALA A 110 16.59 0.84 -16.18
N ILE A 111 16.34 2.06 -16.68
CA ILE A 111 15.22 2.89 -16.19
C ILE A 111 13.87 2.22 -16.49
N ILE A 112 13.73 1.66 -17.71
CA ILE A 112 12.50 0.96 -18.10
C ILE A 112 12.29 -0.27 -17.22
N ASP A 113 13.33 -1.07 -16.97
CA ASP A 113 13.25 -2.24 -16.10
C ASP A 113 12.84 -1.87 -14.67
N ALA A 114 13.52 -0.90 -14.06
CA ALA A 114 13.19 -0.45 -12.71
C ALA A 114 11.78 0.17 -12.61
N SER A 115 11.34 0.91 -13.64
CA SER A 115 9.96 1.42 -13.74
C SER A 115 8.95 0.27 -13.81
N ASN A 116 9.21 -0.76 -14.63
CA ASN A 116 8.34 -1.92 -14.73
C ASN A 116 8.23 -2.66 -13.39
N ARG A 117 9.36 -2.85 -12.70
CA ARG A 117 9.41 -3.48 -11.36
C ARG A 117 8.68 -2.68 -10.29
N PHE A 118 8.59 -1.35 -10.43
CA PHE A 118 7.85 -0.50 -9.48
C PHE A 118 6.33 -0.60 -9.65
N TYR A 119 5.85 -0.63 -10.89
CA TYR A 119 4.41 -0.71 -11.19
C TYR A 119 3.83 -2.12 -11.17
N THR A 120 4.70 -3.13 -11.08
CA THR A 120 4.31 -4.52 -10.98
C THR A 120 4.18 -4.90 -9.53
#